data_AF-A0A3A1U1G1-F1
#
_entry.id   AF-A0A3A1U1G1-F1
#
_cell.length_a   1.000
_cell.length_b   1.000
_cell.length_c   1.000
_cell.angle_alpha   90.00
_cell.angle_beta   90.00
_cell.angle_gamma   90.00
#
_symmetry.space_group_name_H-M   'P 1'
#
loop_
_entity.id
_entity.type
_entity.pdbx_description
1 polymer ?
#
loop_
_entity_poly.entity_id
_entity_poly.type
_entity_poly.pdbx_seq_one_letter_code
_entity_poly.pdbx_strand_id
1 'polypeptide(L)'
;MARARIPDGEGDQAVAAALAGDADRPVTATAVRYLLQLLAERYPGGAVEVRVPPFGAVQCIEGLKHTRGTPPNVVEMAADVWLPLATGRRGWSDAVEAGSVQASGSRADLTGRLPVWRPQVTR
;
A
#
# COMPACT_ATOMS: atom_id res chain seq x y z
N MET A 1 10.34 -12.68 11.86
CA MET A 1 10.95 -11.42 12.33
C MET A 1 10.28 -10.29 11.58
N ALA A 2 9.83 -9.23 12.27
CA ALA A 2 9.36 -8.03 11.60
C ALA A 2 10.53 -7.43 10.81
N ARG A 3 10.29 -7.05 9.55
CA ARG A 3 11.31 -6.39 8.73
C ARG A 3 11.65 -5.03 9.37
N ALA A 4 12.91 -4.63 9.31
CA ALA A 4 13.33 -3.33 9.83
C ALA A 4 12.54 -2.19 9.16
N ARG A 5 12.20 -1.16 9.95
CA ARG A 5 11.54 0.06 9.47
C ARG A 5 12.42 0.75 8.43
N ILE A 6 11.83 1.16 7.30
CA ILE A 6 12.51 1.98 6.29
C ILE A 6 12.50 3.44 6.78
N PRO A 7 13.68 4.10 6.87
CA PRO A 7 13.76 5.52 7.24
C PRO A 7 13.05 6.42 6.23
N ASP A 8 12.42 7.49 6.71
CA ASP A 8 11.57 8.36 5.88
C ASP A 8 12.35 8.97 4.71
N GLY A 9 13.59 9.42 4.93
CA GLY A 9 14.43 9.98 3.86
C GLY A 9 14.78 8.98 2.75
N GLU A 10 15.06 7.72 3.10
CA GLU A 10 15.29 6.65 2.12
C GLU A 10 14.00 6.30 1.37
N GLY A 11 12.90 6.19 2.11
CA GLY A 11 11.58 5.89 1.56
C GLY A 11 11.08 6.97 0.59
N ASP A 12 11.20 8.24 0.97
CA ASP A 12 10.80 9.37 0.16
C ASP A 12 11.61 9.46 -1.14
N GLN A 13 12.93 9.26 -1.07
CA GLN A 13 13.79 9.20 -2.25
C GLN A 13 13.40 8.05 -3.18
N ALA A 14 13.14 6.86 -2.63
CA ALA A 14 12.73 5.70 -3.42
C ALA A 14 11.37 5.93 -4.10
N VAL A 15 10.39 6.52 -3.40
CA VAL A 15 9.08 6.87 -3.98
C VAL A 15 9.25 7.90 -5.08
N ALA A 16 10.04 8.96 -4.87
CA ALA A 16 10.29 9.97 -5.89
C ALA A 16 10.94 9.37 -7.14
N ALA A 17 11.95 8.51 -6.98
CA ALA A 17 12.60 7.81 -8.09
C ALA A 17 11.64 6.87 -8.84
N ALA A 18 10.82 6.11 -8.11
CA ALA A 18 9.80 5.23 -8.71
C ALA A 18 8.76 6.00 -9.53
N LEU A 19 8.35 7.18 -9.06
CA LEU A 19 7.42 8.04 -9.78
C LEU A 19 8.03 8.74 -11.00
N ALA A 20 9.37 8.86 -11.07
CA ALA A 20 10.06 9.40 -12.23
C ALA A 20 10.14 8.40 -13.41
N GLY A 21 9.86 7.11 -13.16
CA GLY A 21 9.73 6.08 -14.20
C GLY A 21 11.02 5.35 -14.56
N ASP A 22 12.16 5.66 -13.92
CA ASP A 22 13.47 5.05 -14.19
C ASP A 22 14.03 4.26 -12.98
N ALA A 23 13.13 3.80 -12.11
CA ALA A 23 13.52 3.03 -10.93
C ALA A 23 13.83 1.57 -11.29
N ASP A 24 14.97 1.09 -10.83
CA ASP A 24 15.28 -0.33 -10.87
C ASP A 24 14.40 -1.13 -9.87
N ARG A 25 14.53 -2.46 -9.92
CA ARG A 25 13.76 -3.36 -9.06
C ARG A 25 14.01 -3.14 -7.56
N PRO A 26 15.26 -2.95 -7.07
CA PRO A 26 15.53 -2.55 -5.69
C PRO A 26 14.80 -1.27 -5.26
N VAL A 27 14.88 -0.20 -6.05
CA VAL A 27 14.23 1.09 -5.73
C VAL A 27 12.71 0.94 -5.70
N THR A 28 12.13 0.22 -6.66
CA THR A 28 10.69 -0.07 -6.67
C THR A 28 10.29 -0.89 -5.44
N ALA A 29 11.10 -1.88 -5.04
CA ALA A 29 10.85 -2.68 -3.85
C ALA A 29 10.86 -1.83 -2.57
N THR A 30 11.81 -0.90 -2.44
CA THR A 30 11.89 0.02 -1.29
C THR A 30 10.69 0.97 -1.27
N ALA A 31 10.35 1.58 -2.41
CA ALA A 31 9.19 2.47 -2.52
C ALA A 31 7.89 1.77 -2.13
N VAL A 32 7.62 0.57 -2.68
CA VAL A 32 6.41 -0.21 -2.36
C VAL A 32 6.35 -0.54 -0.86
N ARG A 33 7.45 -1.05 -0.29
CA ARG A 33 7.50 -1.44 1.13
C ARG A 33 7.35 -0.26 2.06
N TYR A 34 7.94 0.89 1.71
CA TYR A 34 7.80 2.11 2.48
C TYR A 34 6.36 2.62 2.46
N LEU A 35 5.70 2.62 1.30
CA LEU A 35 4.29 3.00 1.20
C LEU A 35 3.37 2.05 1.98
N LEU A 36 3.64 0.74 1.96
CA LEU A 36 2.91 -0.24 2.79
C LEU A 36 3.17 0.00 4.29
N GLN A 37 4.40 0.32 4.67
CA GLN A 37 4.74 0.71 6.05
C GLN A 37 3.93 1.94 6.47
N LEU A 38 3.90 3.01 5.67
CA LEU A 38 3.12 4.20 5.97
C LEU A 38 1.62 3.91 6.12
N LEU A 39 1.06 3.01 5.29
CA LEU A 39 -0.33 2.56 5.43
C LEU A 39 -0.58 1.90 6.79
N ALA A 40 0.28 0.95 7.18
CA ALA A 40 0.15 0.23 8.44
C ALA A 40 0.41 1.12 9.67
N GLU A 41 1.34 2.07 9.57
CA GLU A 41 1.62 3.06 10.62
C GLU A 41 0.44 4.02 10.80
N ARG A 42 -0.18 4.48 9.71
CA ARG A 42 -1.31 5.42 9.77
C ARG A 42 -2.62 4.76 10.17
N TYR A 43 -2.85 3.53 9.71
CA TYR A 43 -4.07 2.77 9.98
C TYR A 43 -3.70 1.43 10.62
N PRO A 44 -3.29 1.42 11.90
CA PRO A 44 -2.89 0.19 12.56
C PRO A 44 -4.06 -0.80 12.65
N GLY A 45 -3.74 -2.09 12.75
CA GLY A 45 -4.73 -3.15 12.90
C GLY A 45 -4.36 -4.40 12.12
N GLY A 46 -5.35 -5.27 11.93
CA GLY A 46 -5.17 -6.52 11.18
C GLY A 46 -6.47 -7.09 10.68
N ALA A 47 -7.45 -6.22 10.41
CA ALA A 47 -8.70 -6.60 9.79
C ALA A 47 -8.51 -6.80 8.27
N VAL A 48 -7.56 -6.09 7.66
CA VAL A 48 -7.29 -6.09 6.21
C VAL A 48 -5.82 -6.36 5.95
N GLU A 49 -5.55 -7.28 5.02
CA GLU A 49 -4.23 -7.52 4.47
C GLU A 49 -4.10 -6.82 3.11
N VAL A 50 -3.07 -5.98 2.95
CA VAL A 50 -2.74 -5.35 1.66
C VAL A 50 -1.47 -6.00 1.11
N ARG A 51 -1.55 -6.52 -0.11
CA ARG A 51 -0.50 -7.27 -0.79
C ARG A 51 -0.07 -6.58 -2.08
N VAL A 52 1.24 -6.46 -2.26
CA VAL A 52 1.86 -5.94 -3.48
C VAL A 52 2.96 -6.91 -3.90
N PRO A 53 2.62 -8.07 -4.49
CA PRO A 53 3.61 -9.04 -4.94
C PRO A 53 4.49 -8.47 -6.07
N PRO A 54 5.79 -8.83 -6.11
CA PRO A 54 6.51 -9.71 -5.17
C PRO A 54 7.12 -8.95 -3.97
N PHE A 55 6.79 -7.68 -3.78
CA PHE A 55 7.57 -6.77 -2.93
C PHE A 55 7.20 -6.84 -1.45
N GLY A 56 5.94 -6.99 -1.08
CA GLY A 56 5.56 -7.12 0.32
C GLY A 56 4.06 -7.15 0.58
N ALA A 57 3.72 -7.28 1.86
CA ALA A 57 2.36 -7.21 2.38
C ALA A 57 2.37 -6.62 3.79
N VAL A 58 1.26 -5.98 4.18
CA VAL A 58 1.04 -5.48 5.55
C VAL A 58 -0.38 -5.82 6.02
N GLN A 59 -0.53 -5.92 7.33
CA GLN A 59 -1.81 -5.94 8.01
C GLN A 59 -2.11 -4.52 8.50
N CYS A 60 -3.30 -4.03 8.23
CA CYS A 60 -3.73 -2.70 8.61
C CYS A 60 -5.23 -2.69 8.90
N ILE A 61 -5.71 -1.54 9.36
CA ILE A 61 -7.12 -1.23 9.64
C ILE A 61 -7.63 -2.02 10.86
N GLU A 62 -8.16 -1.30 11.83
CA GLU A 62 -8.79 -1.89 13.00
C GLU A 62 -10.06 -2.64 12.62
N GLY A 63 -10.37 -3.69 13.38
CA GLY A 63 -11.60 -4.45 13.21
C GLY A 63 -11.42 -5.92 13.51
N LEU A 64 -12.55 -6.64 13.46
CA LEU A 64 -12.55 -8.07 13.67
C LEU A 64 -11.77 -8.75 12.53
N LYS A 65 -10.86 -9.62 12.92
CA LYS A 65 -10.30 -10.61 12.00
C LYS A 65 -11.44 -11.49 11.47
N HIS A 66 -11.27 -11.99 10.26
CA HIS A 66 -12.21 -12.95 9.70
C HIS A 66 -12.46 -14.10 10.68
N THR A 67 -13.70 -14.53 10.81
CA THR A 67 -14.06 -15.72 11.57
C THR A 67 -14.13 -16.92 10.64
N ARG A 68 -14.16 -18.13 11.20
CA ARG A 68 -14.30 -19.38 10.44
C ARG A 68 -15.53 -19.28 9.52
N GLY A 69 -15.34 -19.47 8.22
CA GLY A 69 -16.42 -19.39 7.22
C GLY A 69 -16.56 -18.04 6.51
N THR A 70 -15.84 -17.01 6.95
CA THR A 70 -15.73 -15.73 6.20
C THR A 70 -14.39 -15.64 5.48
N PRO A 71 -14.35 -15.25 4.19
CA PRO A 71 -13.10 -15.00 3.49
C PRO A 71 -12.26 -13.93 4.21
N PRO A 72 -10.92 -14.05 4.21
CA PRO A 72 -10.06 -12.99 4.74
C PRO A 72 -10.26 -11.69 3.96
N ASN A 73 -10.19 -10.54 4.62
CA ASN A 73 -10.20 -9.26 3.91
C ASN A 73 -8.81 -9.02 3.32
N VAL A 74 -8.68 -9.26 2.03
CA VAL A 74 -7.43 -9.14 1.29
C VAL A 74 -7.62 -8.14 0.16
N VAL A 75 -6.69 -7.22 0.04
CA VAL A 75 -6.53 -6.31 -1.07
C VAL A 75 -5.21 -6.64 -1.74
N GLU A 76 -5.24 -7.05 -3.01
CA GLU A 76 -4.04 -7.41 -3.76
C GLU A 76 -3.97 -6.62 -5.08
N MET A 77 -2.79 -6.09 -5.40
CA MET A 77 -2.54 -5.34 -6.64
C MET A 77 -1.06 -5.35 -7.00
N ALA A 78 -0.72 -5.03 -8.25
CA ALA A 78 0.65 -4.90 -8.70
C ALA A 78 1.27 -3.54 -8.28
N ALA A 79 2.60 -3.44 -8.35
CA ALA A 79 3.33 -2.25 -7.89
C ALA A 79 3.01 -0.98 -8.71
N ASP A 80 2.78 -1.14 -10.01
CA ASP A 80 2.34 -0.10 -10.94
C ASP A 80 0.93 0.43 -10.63
N VAL A 81 0.09 -0.36 -9.94
CA VAL A 81 -1.21 0.07 -9.41
C VAL A 81 -1.06 0.69 -8.02
N TRP A 82 -0.23 0.10 -7.15
CA TRP A 82 -0.04 0.57 -5.77
C TRP A 82 0.62 1.94 -5.68
N LEU A 83 1.70 2.18 -6.43
CA LEU A 83 2.43 3.44 -6.43
C LEU A 83 1.53 4.67 -6.70
N PRO A 84 0.74 4.72 -7.78
CA PRO A 84 -0.13 5.86 -8.04
C PRO A 84 -1.28 5.98 -7.03
N LEU A 85 -1.82 4.88 -6.49
CA LEU A 85 -2.84 4.93 -5.44
C LEU A 85 -2.30 5.53 -4.13
N ALA A 86 -1.18 4.99 -3.65
CA ALA A 86 -0.56 5.39 -2.39
C ALA A 86 -0.01 6.83 -2.41
N THR A 87 0.25 7.37 -3.60
CA THR A 87 0.75 8.74 -3.84
C THR A 87 -0.32 9.70 -4.37
N GLY A 88 -1.55 9.23 -4.61
CA GLY A 88 -2.70 10.07 -4.97
C GLY A 88 -2.76 10.45 -6.45
N ARG A 89 -1.98 9.80 -7.32
CA ARG A 89 -2.05 9.95 -8.78
C ARG A 89 -3.18 9.13 -9.42
N ARG A 90 -3.79 8.20 -8.68
CA ARG A 90 -4.95 7.41 -9.10
C ARG A 90 -5.96 7.30 -7.95
N GLY A 91 -7.24 7.36 -8.26
CA GLY A 91 -8.32 7.15 -7.31
C GLY A 91 -8.53 5.67 -6.98
N TRP A 92 -8.93 5.38 -5.74
CA TRP A 92 -9.24 4.01 -5.29
C TRP A 92 -10.41 3.40 -6.08
N SER A 93 -11.54 4.12 -6.16
CA SER A 93 -12.73 3.65 -6.88
C SER A 93 -12.42 3.31 -8.33
N ASP A 94 -11.70 4.19 -9.04
CA ASP A 94 -11.28 3.96 -10.44
C ASP A 94 -10.41 2.69 -10.59
N ALA A 95 -9.58 2.39 -9.60
CA ALA A 95 -8.72 1.21 -9.64
C ALA A 95 -9.47 -0.10 -9.41
N VAL A 96 -10.48 -0.07 -8.54
CA VAL A 96 -11.39 -1.19 -8.29
C VAL A 96 -12.31 -1.41 -9.50
N GLU A 97 -12.92 -0.36 -10.03
CA GLU A 97 -13.81 -0.43 -11.20
C GLU A 97 -13.08 -0.94 -12.46
N ALA A 98 -11.82 -0.55 -12.63
CA ALA A 98 -10.97 -1.05 -13.71
C ALA A 98 -10.49 -2.51 -13.52
N GLY A 99 -10.83 -3.18 -12.41
CA GLY A 99 -10.39 -4.54 -12.11
C GLY A 99 -8.89 -4.68 -11.82
N SER A 100 -8.18 -3.56 -11.61
CA SER A 100 -6.74 -3.56 -11.34
C SER A 100 -6.38 -3.83 -9.88
N VAL A 101 -7.39 -3.88 -9.00
CA VAL A 101 -7.28 -4.27 -7.61
C VAL A 101 -8.19 -5.47 -7.36
N GLN A 102 -7.64 -6.52 -6.78
CA GLN A 102 -8.41 -7.66 -6.30
C GLN A 102 -8.75 -7.46 -4.83
N ALA A 103 -10.02 -7.14 -4.56
CA ALA A 103 -10.54 -6.99 -3.20
C ALA A 103 -11.44 -8.19 -2.85
N SER A 104 -11.04 -8.97 -1.85
CA SER A 104 -11.78 -10.11 -1.34
C SER A 104 -12.17 -9.88 0.11
N GLY A 105 -13.43 -10.12 0.47
CA GLY A 105 -13.96 -9.93 1.82
C GLY A 105 -14.64 -8.57 2.01
N SER A 106 -15.67 -8.54 2.86
CA SER A 106 -16.56 -7.38 3.03
C SER A 106 -15.89 -6.08 3.48
N ARG A 107 -14.67 -6.15 4.01
CA ARG A 107 -13.91 -4.99 4.50
C ARG A 107 -12.63 -4.71 3.70
N ALA A 108 -12.43 -5.37 2.56
CA ALA A 108 -11.28 -5.13 1.69
C ALA A 108 -11.43 -3.79 0.93
N ASP A 109 -11.36 -2.69 1.68
CA ASP A 109 -11.62 -1.34 1.19
C ASP A 109 -10.61 -0.34 1.77
N LEU A 110 -9.98 0.44 0.89
CA LEU A 110 -9.02 1.49 1.24
C LEU A 110 -9.60 2.90 1.02
N THR A 111 -10.91 3.03 0.79
CA THR A 111 -11.60 4.33 0.68
C THR A 111 -11.28 5.23 1.88
N GLY A 112 -10.89 6.47 1.62
CA GLY A 112 -10.51 7.44 2.65
C GLY A 112 -9.18 7.16 3.36
N ARG A 113 -8.43 6.13 2.93
CA ARG A 113 -7.14 5.74 3.51
C ARG A 113 -5.95 6.04 2.60
N LEU A 114 -6.21 6.48 1.38
CA LEU A 114 -5.23 6.88 0.38
C LEU A 114 -5.42 8.36 0.03
N PRO A 115 -4.36 9.11 -0.32
CA PRO A 115 -2.96 8.68 -0.35
C PRO A 115 -2.30 8.59 1.04
N VAL A 116 -1.33 7.68 1.17
CA VAL A 116 -0.52 7.53 2.39
C VAL A 116 0.75 8.36 2.36
N TRP A 117 1.24 8.71 1.18
CA TRP A 117 2.43 9.54 1.01
C TRP A 117 2.08 11.00 0.75
N ARG A 118 2.81 11.90 1.40
CA ARG A 118 2.77 13.34 1.13
C ARG A 118 4.21 13.82 0.97
N PRO A 119 4.62 14.33 -0.20
CA PRO A 119 5.98 14.84 -0.36
C PRO A 119 6.20 16.00 0.63
N GLN A 120 7.30 15.95 1.37
CA GLN A 120 7.76 17.10 2.14
C GLN A 120 8.16 18.19 1.12
N VAL A 121 7.35 19.24 1.02
CA VAL A 121 7.74 20.44 0.28
C VAL A 121 8.76 21.14 1.15
N THR A 122 10.05 21.00 0.84
CA THR A 122 11.08 21.84 1.43
C THR A 122 10.74 23.29 1.06
N ARG A 123 10.36 24.09 2.05
CA ARG A 123 10.21 25.54 1.89
C ARG A 123 11.57 26.21 1.85
#